data_AF-A0A957M7Z9-F1
#
_entry.id   AF-A0A957M7Z9-F1
#
_cell.length_a   1.000
_cell.length_b   1.000
_cell.length_c   1.000
_cell.angle_alpha   90.00
_cell.angle_beta   90.00
_cell.angle_gamma   90.00
#
_symmetry.space_group_name_H-M   'P 1'
#
loop_
_entity.id
_entity.type
_entity.pdbx_description
1 polymer ?
#
loop_
_entity_poly.entity_id
_entity_poly.type
_entity_poly.pdbx_seq_one_letter_code
_entity_poly.pdbx_strand_id
1 'polypeptide(L)'
;MTGWRMPAPPSVAWFFFASPPSDMPLAASVPGQGWKAGTLDATQLRAWRWAALAPALPGLLRRAQWRRQLWPAIQRDLGVAETRLRISMTHWHEYVIDWGYKTTLFAVDGQTILRAPSPRGPLGLVIWIDNQWMVATPEGRFGHGVLALDHAQWLEVADV
;
A
#
# COMPACT_ATOMS: atom_id res chain seq x y z
N MET A 1 -8.07 -11.58 -26.53
CA MET A 1 -8.91 -10.36 -26.54
C MET A 1 -8.57 -9.53 -25.30
N THR A 2 -7.81 -8.46 -25.43
CA THR A 2 -7.62 -7.47 -24.36
C THR A 2 -8.05 -6.12 -24.90
N GLY A 3 -9.37 -5.87 -24.87
CA GLY A 3 -9.93 -4.57 -25.21
C GLY A 3 -9.57 -3.51 -24.18
N TRP A 4 -9.83 -2.24 -24.52
CA TRP A 4 -9.63 -1.11 -23.62
C TRP A 4 -10.43 -1.31 -22.32
N ARG A 5 -9.74 -1.44 -21.19
CA ARG A 5 -10.35 -1.48 -19.86
C ARG A 5 -10.03 -0.18 -19.15
N MET A 6 -11.05 0.46 -18.60
CA MET A 6 -10.83 1.59 -17.69
C MET A 6 -9.96 1.10 -16.52
N PRO A 7 -8.90 1.83 -16.15
CA PRO A 7 -8.11 1.50 -14.98
C PRO A 7 -9.01 1.51 -13.75
N ALA A 8 -9.05 0.39 -13.03
CA ALA A 8 -9.81 0.29 -11.79
C ALA A 8 -9.03 1.00 -10.67
N PRO A 9 -9.69 1.81 -9.83
CA PRO A 9 -9.03 2.37 -8.66
C PRO A 9 -8.61 1.25 -7.71
N PRO A 10 -7.43 1.34 -7.08
CA PRO A 10 -6.91 0.30 -6.22
C PRO A 10 -7.76 0.12 -4.94
N SER A 11 -7.92 -1.12 -4.51
CA SER A 11 -8.50 -1.53 -3.22
C SER A 11 -7.70 -2.73 -2.71
N VAL A 12 -7.02 -2.57 -1.58
CA VAL A 12 -5.99 -3.51 -1.09
C VAL A 12 -5.96 -3.59 0.43
N ALA A 13 -5.70 -4.80 0.93
CA ALA A 13 -5.21 -5.10 2.27
C ALA A 13 -4.01 -6.04 2.10
N TRP A 14 -2.83 -5.65 2.57
CA TRP A 14 -1.60 -6.37 2.21
C TRP A 14 -0.58 -6.47 3.34
N PHE A 15 0.32 -7.44 3.18
CA PHE A 15 1.72 -7.35 3.58
C PHE A 15 2.54 -7.10 2.31
N PHE A 16 3.37 -6.06 2.29
CA PHE A 16 4.03 -5.58 1.09
C PHE A 16 5.47 -5.16 1.38
N PHE A 17 6.40 -5.62 0.54
CA PHE A 17 7.80 -5.22 0.58
C PHE A 17 8.08 -4.22 -0.52
N ALA A 18 8.62 -3.07 -0.14
CA ALA A 18 9.25 -2.13 -1.06
C ALA A 18 10.77 -2.17 -0.88
N SER A 19 11.50 -2.52 -1.93
CA SER A 19 12.96 -2.49 -1.94
C SER A 19 13.53 -1.09 -1.66
N PRO A 20 14.82 -0.94 -1.26
CA PRO A 20 15.43 0.36 -0.96
C PRO A 20 15.27 1.49 -2.01
N PRO A 21 15.25 1.25 -3.34
CA PRO A 21 14.98 2.33 -4.29
C PRO A 21 13.49 2.71 -4.41
N SER A 22 12.57 1.91 -3.86
CA SER A 22 11.14 2.22 -3.88
C SER A 22 10.80 3.35 -2.91
N ASP A 23 9.79 4.15 -3.22
CA ASP A 23 9.30 5.19 -2.32
C ASP A 23 7.80 5.46 -2.57
N MET A 24 6.97 4.81 -1.77
CA MET A 24 5.50 4.94 -1.78
C MET A 24 4.97 5.23 -0.37
N PRO A 25 5.15 6.46 0.14
CA PRO A 25 4.77 6.83 1.51
C PRO A 25 3.26 7.12 1.57
N LEU A 26 2.45 6.06 1.60
CA LEU A 26 0.99 6.19 1.66
C LEU A 26 0.56 6.72 3.03
N ALA A 27 1.10 6.17 4.12
CA ALA A 27 0.89 6.71 5.45
C ALA A 27 1.96 7.72 5.84
N ALA A 28 1.57 8.89 6.35
CA ALA A 28 2.50 9.98 6.69
C ALA A 28 3.61 9.61 7.69
N SER A 29 3.36 8.62 8.56
CA SER A 29 4.29 8.15 9.58
C SER A 29 5.10 6.93 9.18
N VAL A 30 4.89 6.39 7.96
CA VAL A 30 5.53 5.16 7.50
C VAL A 30 6.42 5.46 6.30
N PRO A 31 7.68 5.02 6.29
CA PRO A 31 8.56 5.18 5.14
C PRO A 31 7.96 4.55 3.87
N GLY A 32 8.26 5.12 2.70
CA GLY A 32 7.80 4.59 1.42
C GLY A 32 8.42 3.25 1.01
N GLN A 33 9.45 2.81 1.73
CA GLN A 33 10.17 1.55 1.52
C GLN A 33 10.11 0.62 2.75
N GLY A 34 10.47 -0.64 2.54
CA GLY A 34 10.57 -1.68 3.55
C GLY A 34 9.35 -2.60 3.60
N TRP A 35 9.36 -3.50 4.61
CA TRP A 35 8.27 -4.43 4.88
C TRP A 35 7.14 -3.74 5.65
N LYS A 36 5.92 -3.77 5.12
CA LYS A 36 4.78 -3.03 5.64
C LYS A 36 3.52 -3.87 5.60
N ALA A 37 2.62 -3.61 6.53
CA ALA A 37 1.23 -4.04 6.43
C ALA A 37 0.37 -2.80 6.25
N GLY A 38 -0.72 -2.91 5.51
CA GLY A 38 -1.59 -1.76 5.32
C GLY A 38 -2.80 -1.99 4.43
N THR A 39 -3.63 -0.95 4.39
CA THR A 39 -4.84 -0.87 3.58
C THR A 39 -4.85 0.39 2.74
N LEU A 40 -5.52 0.32 1.59
CA LEU A 40 -5.90 1.47 0.78
C LEU A 40 -7.15 1.10 -0.01
N ASP A 41 -8.10 2.02 -0.13
CA ASP A 41 -9.33 1.84 -0.88
C ASP A 41 -9.71 3.15 -1.59
N ALA A 42 -9.26 3.26 -2.84
CA ALA A 42 -9.59 4.36 -3.73
C ALA A 42 -10.96 4.19 -4.44
N THR A 43 -11.68 3.09 -4.16
CA THR A 43 -13.02 2.85 -4.73
C THR A 43 -14.11 3.59 -3.94
N GLN A 44 -13.82 3.99 -2.70
CA GLN A 44 -14.79 4.62 -1.80
C GLN A 44 -15.30 5.96 -2.34
N LEU A 45 -16.61 6.21 -2.19
CA LEU A 45 -17.23 7.50 -2.56
C LEU A 45 -16.51 8.73 -1.97
N ARG A 46 -15.91 8.58 -0.77
CA ARG A 46 -15.14 9.66 -0.15
C ARG A 46 -13.83 9.96 -0.89
N ALA A 47 -13.18 8.95 -1.46
CA ALA A 47 -11.99 9.14 -2.29
C ALA A 47 -12.29 10.01 -3.52
N TRP A 48 -13.49 9.87 -4.10
CA TRP A 48 -13.92 10.64 -5.28
C TRP A 48 -14.03 12.15 -5.02
N ARG A 49 -14.11 12.60 -3.75
CA ARG A 49 -14.02 14.04 -3.40
C ARG A 49 -12.74 14.69 -3.91
N TRP A 50 -11.68 13.89 -4.03
CA TRP A 50 -10.37 14.31 -4.48
C TRP A 50 -10.19 14.18 -6.00
N ALA A 51 -11.10 13.52 -6.71
CA ALA A 51 -10.98 13.26 -8.14
C ALA A 51 -10.90 14.56 -8.97
N ALA A 52 -11.74 15.55 -8.65
CA ALA A 52 -11.72 16.86 -9.32
C ALA A 52 -10.41 17.63 -9.08
N LEU A 53 -9.75 17.39 -7.94
CA LEU A 53 -8.48 18.01 -7.58
C LEU A 53 -7.27 17.16 -7.95
N ALA A 54 -7.47 15.93 -8.43
CA ALA A 54 -6.39 14.96 -8.66
C ALA A 54 -5.26 15.50 -9.55
N PRO A 55 -5.52 16.24 -10.66
CA PRO A 55 -4.45 16.81 -11.47
C PRO A 55 -3.61 17.87 -10.72
N ALA A 56 -4.22 18.61 -9.79
CA ALA A 56 -3.58 19.69 -9.05
C ALA A 56 -2.93 19.22 -7.74
N LEU A 57 -3.38 18.09 -7.18
CA LEU A 57 -2.93 17.57 -5.90
C LEU A 57 -1.40 17.44 -5.79
N PRO A 58 -0.68 16.88 -6.79
CA PRO A 58 0.78 16.81 -6.72
C PRO A 58 1.46 18.16 -6.48
N GLY A 59 1.01 19.20 -7.20
CA GLY A 59 1.52 20.56 -7.04
C GLY A 59 1.21 21.16 -5.67
N LEU A 60 0.02 20.90 -5.14
CA LEU A 60 -0.38 21.33 -3.79
C LEU A 60 0.45 20.64 -2.72
N LEU A 61 0.63 19.32 -2.82
CA LEU A 61 1.32 18.50 -1.81
C LEU A 61 2.85 18.72 -1.79
N ARG A 62 3.43 19.28 -2.85
CA ARG A 62 4.82 19.80 -2.83
C ARG A 62 5.01 20.88 -1.77
N ARG A 63 3.99 21.69 -1.50
CA ARG A 63 4.06 22.75 -0.48
C ARG A 63 3.80 22.16 0.90
N ALA A 64 4.77 22.30 1.81
CA ALA A 64 4.73 21.68 3.14
C ALA A 64 3.48 22.04 3.96
N GLN A 65 2.99 23.28 3.85
CA GLN A 65 1.77 23.73 4.52
C GLN A 65 0.53 22.96 4.04
N TRP A 66 0.31 22.92 2.72
CA TRP A 66 -0.83 22.23 2.12
C TRP A 66 -0.75 20.72 2.32
N ARG A 67 0.45 20.13 2.25
CA ARG A 67 0.64 18.72 2.57
C ARG A 67 0.19 18.39 3.99
N ARG A 68 0.63 19.17 4.99
CA ARG A 68 0.23 18.95 6.39
C ARG A 68 -1.29 19.07 6.60
N GLN A 69 -1.96 19.90 5.82
CA GLN A 69 -3.40 20.14 5.93
C GLN A 69 -4.25 19.11 5.16
N LEU A 70 -3.89 18.81 3.91
CA LEU A 70 -4.70 17.99 3.00
C LEU A 70 -4.41 16.49 3.17
N TRP A 71 -3.14 16.13 3.40
CA TRP A 71 -2.72 14.73 3.39
C TRP A 71 -3.43 13.84 4.43
N PRO A 72 -3.68 14.30 5.68
CA PRO A 72 -4.45 13.50 6.64
C PRO A 72 -5.90 13.26 6.20
N ALA A 73 -6.51 14.22 5.50
CA ALA A 73 -7.87 14.08 4.99
C ALA A 73 -7.92 13.10 3.81
N ILE A 74 -6.96 13.21 2.88
CA ILE A 74 -6.80 12.29 1.74
C ILE A 74 -6.60 10.85 2.22
N GLN A 75 -5.67 10.61 3.15
CA GLN A 75 -5.44 9.29 3.74
C GLN A 75 -6.72 8.71 4.36
N ARG A 76 -7.46 9.52 5.12
CA ARG A 76 -8.71 9.09 5.76
C ARG A 76 -9.79 8.73 4.74
N ASP A 77 -9.91 9.50 3.66
CA ASP A 77 -10.92 9.27 2.61
C ASP A 77 -10.56 8.09 1.70
N LEU A 78 -9.27 7.76 1.59
CA LEU A 78 -8.73 6.57 0.91
C LEU A 78 -8.62 5.34 1.82
N GLY A 79 -9.02 5.42 3.10
CA GLY A 79 -8.89 4.30 4.04
C GLY A 79 -7.44 3.85 4.27
N VAL A 80 -6.47 4.76 4.10
CA VAL A 80 -5.05 4.46 4.26
C VAL A 80 -4.72 4.24 5.72
N ALA A 81 -4.13 3.09 5.99
CA ALA A 81 -3.44 2.78 7.24
C ALA A 81 -2.24 1.91 6.90
N GLU A 82 -1.07 2.22 7.45
CA GLU A 82 0.11 1.37 7.30
C GLU A 82 0.86 1.27 8.63
N THR A 83 1.57 0.16 8.80
CA THR A 83 2.61 0.01 9.82
C THR A 83 3.84 -0.65 9.21
N ARG A 84 5.02 -0.31 9.74
CA ARG A 84 6.29 -0.94 9.32
C ARG A 84 6.57 -2.16 10.18
N LEU A 85 6.87 -3.27 9.54
CA LEU A 85 7.31 -4.49 10.20
C LEU A 85 8.83 -4.46 10.37
N ARG A 86 9.30 -4.90 11.53
CA ARG A 86 10.73 -5.00 11.89
C ARG A 86 11.13 -6.45 12.17
N ILE A 87 10.65 -7.36 11.32
CA ILE A 87 10.95 -8.79 11.35
C ILE A 87 11.74 -9.16 10.10
N SER A 88 12.40 -10.32 10.10
CA SER A 88 13.12 -10.80 8.93
C SER A 88 12.16 -11.49 7.96
N MET A 89 12.23 -11.17 6.67
CA MET A 89 11.48 -11.91 5.65
C MET A 89 12.09 -13.27 5.31
N THR A 90 13.29 -13.57 5.81
CA THR A 90 14.02 -14.81 5.51
C THR A 90 13.70 -15.96 6.46
N HIS A 91 12.82 -15.74 7.43
CA HIS A 91 12.33 -16.76 8.35
C HIS A 91 10.85 -17.01 8.10
N TRP A 92 10.40 -18.20 8.46
CA TRP A 92 8.97 -18.51 8.50
C TRP A 92 8.27 -17.62 9.52
N HIS A 93 7.16 -17.03 9.08
CA HIS A 93 6.29 -16.19 9.90
C HIS A 93 4.84 -16.51 9.55
N GLU A 94 3.98 -16.52 10.55
CA GLU A 94 2.54 -16.61 10.33
C GLU A 94 2.02 -15.20 10.02
N TYR A 95 1.35 -15.03 8.89
CA TYR A 95 0.73 -13.76 8.50
C TYR A 95 -0.78 -13.92 8.46
N VAL A 96 -1.50 -13.08 9.21
CA VAL A 96 -2.97 -13.10 9.24
C VAL A 96 -3.52 -11.77 8.81
N ILE A 97 -4.48 -11.80 7.88
CA ILE A 97 -5.35 -10.68 7.53
C ILE A 97 -6.79 -11.10 7.87
N ASP A 98 -7.29 -10.67 9.02
CA ASP A 98 -8.70 -10.82 9.37
C ASP A 98 -9.48 -9.65 8.78
N TRP A 99 -10.01 -9.86 7.56
CA TRP A 99 -10.75 -8.87 6.78
C TRP A 99 -12.24 -8.86 7.16
N GLY A 100 -12.56 -8.06 8.19
CA GLY A 100 -13.93 -7.82 8.61
C GLY A 100 -14.66 -6.76 7.78
N TYR A 101 -15.95 -6.54 8.07
CA TYR A 101 -16.80 -5.60 7.31
C TYR A 101 -16.37 -4.12 7.42
N LYS A 102 -15.88 -3.68 8.59
CA LYS A 102 -15.47 -2.29 8.83
C LYS A 102 -13.99 -2.14 9.15
N THR A 103 -13.39 -3.20 9.69
CA THR A 103 -12.03 -3.18 10.20
C THR A 103 -11.31 -4.43 9.73
N THR A 104 -10.09 -4.24 9.26
CA THR A 104 -9.14 -5.30 8.96
C THR A 104 -8.09 -5.34 10.08
N LEU A 105 -7.85 -6.53 10.63
CA LEU A 105 -6.77 -6.75 11.57
C LEU A 105 -5.63 -7.48 10.87
N PHE A 106 -4.41 -6.99 11.10
CA PHE A 106 -3.20 -7.65 10.65
C PHE A 106 -2.47 -8.19 11.86
N ALA A 107 -2.10 -9.46 11.81
CA ALA A 107 -1.25 -10.08 12.81
C ALA A 107 -0.05 -10.78 12.17
N VAL A 108 1.04 -10.82 12.94
CA VAL A 108 2.22 -11.63 12.63
C VAL A 108 2.59 -12.44 13.85
N ASP A 109 2.79 -13.75 13.68
CA ASP A 109 3.13 -14.69 14.75
C ASP A 109 2.18 -14.56 15.96
N GLY A 110 0.86 -14.55 15.67
CA GLY A 110 -0.20 -14.34 16.66
C GLY A 110 -0.32 -12.94 17.26
N GLN A 111 0.58 -11.99 16.95
CA GLN A 111 0.54 -10.63 17.50
C GLN A 111 -0.12 -9.65 16.54
N THR A 112 -1.16 -8.94 16.99
CA THR A 112 -1.80 -7.88 16.18
C THR A 112 -0.87 -6.69 16.03
N ILE A 113 -0.51 -6.37 14.79
CA ILE A 113 0.41 -5.27 14.45
C ILE A 113 -0.30 -4.04 13.89
N LEU A 114 -1.50 -4.20 13.33
CA LEU A 114 -2.28 -3.11 12.74
C LEU A 114 -3.77 -3.39 12.82
N ARG A 115 -4.53 -2.36 13.22
CA ARG A 115 -5.97 -2.29 13.07
C ARG A 115 -6.29 -1.17 12.07
N ALA A 116 -6.90 -1.52 10.94
CA ALA A 116 -7.09 -0.63 9.80
C ALA A 116 -8.55 -0.58 9.32
N PRO A 117 -8.99 0.48 8.62
CA PRO A 117 -10.27 0.47 7.90
C PRO A 117 -10.29 -0.64 6.84
N SER A 118 -11.40 -1.37 6.72
CA SER A 118 -11.50 -2.40 5.68
C SER A 118 -11.71 -1.80 4.29
N PRO A 119 -10.96 -2.28 3.28
CA PRO A 119 -11.32 -2.07 1.89
C PRO A 119 -12.67 -2.71 1.59
N ARG A 120 -13.43 -2.09 0.67
CA ARG A 120 -14.76 -2.53 0.28
C ARG A 120 -14.74 -3.35 -1.02
N GLY A 121 -15.81 -4.13 -1.20
CA GLY A 121 -16.01 -4.95 -2.40
C GLY A 121 -15.21 -6.26 -2.37
N PRO A 122 -15.35 -7.11 -3.38
CA PRO A 122 -14.60 -8.35 -3.45
C PRO A 122 -13.10 -8.08 -3.63
N LEU A 123 -12.26 -8.79 -2.89
CA LEU A 123 -10.81 -8.81 -3.05
C LEU A 123 -10.37 -10.17 -3.58
N GLY A 124 -9.28 -10.18 -4.35
CA GLY A 124 -8.58 -11.40 -4.74
C GLY A 124 -7.31 -11.56 -3.94
N LEU A 125 -7.00 -12.80 -3.52
CA LEU A 125 -5.72 -13.12 -2.92
C LEU A 125 -4.65 -13.18 -4.00
N VAL A 126 -3.56 -12.45 -3.80
CA VAL A 126 -2.36 -12.54 -4.63
C VAL A 126 -1.15 -12.59 -3.72
N ILE A 127 -0.30 -13.58 -3.92
CA ILE A 127 0.96 -13.76 -3.21
C ILE A 127 2.04 -13.84 -4.28
N TRP A 128 2.99 -12.91 -4.24
CA TRP A 128 4.02 -12.83 -5.27
C TRP A 128 5.32 -12.24 -4.73
N ILE A 129 6.40 -12.52 -5.45
CA ILE A 129 7.71 -11.89 -5.31
C ILE A 129 8.16 -11.43 -6.71
N ASP A 130 8.75 -10.25 -6.78
CA ASP A 130 9.37 -9.72 -7.98
C ASP A 130 10.62 -8.91 -7.61
N ASN A 131 11.35 -8.45 -8.62
CA ASN A 131 12.52 -7.57 -8.46
C ASN A 131 12.24 -6.14 -8.93
N GLN A 132 10.97 -5.72 -8.96
CA GLN A 132 10.58 -4.40 -9.42
C GLN A 132 10.68 -3.39 -8.29
N TRP A 133 10.90 -2.13 -8.65
CA TRP A 133 10.81 -1.02 -7.72
C TRP A 133 9.97 0.09 -8.31
N MET A 134 9.32 0.86 -7.43
CA MET A 134 8.49 1.98 -7.81
C MET A 134 8.60 3.12 -6.81
N VAL A 135 8.74 4.33 -7.35
CA VAL A 135 8.56 5.60 -6.64
C VAL A 135 7.23 6.16 -7.09
N ALA A 136 6.33 6.42 -6.14
CA ALA A 136 5.06 7.09 -6.38
C ALA A 136 4.71 7.92 -5.15
N THR A 137 5.22 9.15 -5.10
CA THR A 137 5.02 10.03 -3.94
C THR A 137 3.81 10.95 -4.12
N PRO A 138 3.19 11.41 -3.01
CA PRO A 138 2.05 12.33 -3.07
C PRO A 138 2.37 13.65 -3.80
N GLU A 139 3.63 14.07 -3.85
CA GLU A 139 4.13 15.27 -4.54
C GLU A 139 4.30 15.09 -6.06
N GLY A 140 3.92 13.91 -6.59
CA GLY A 140 3.99 13.57 -8.01
C GLY A 140 5.40 13.26 -8.49
N ARG A 141 6.24 12.67 -7.64
CA ARG A 141 7.47 12.02 -8.10
C ARG A 141 7.13 10.59 -8.47
N PHE A 142 7.41 10.23 -9.72
CA PHE A 142 7.21 8.89 -10.25
C PHE A 142 8.52 8.33 -10.80
N GLY A 143 8.75 7.05 -10.58
CA GLY A 143 9.89 6.31 -11.11
C GLY A 143 9.62 4.82 -10.99
N HIS A 144 10.19 4.02 -11.87
CA HIS A 144 10.07 2.57 -11.78
C HIS A 144 11.28 1.91 -12.44
N GLY A 145 11.50 0.65 -12.11
CA GLY A 145 12.54 -0.14 -12.74
C GLY A 145 12.61 -1.55 -12.17
N VAL A 146 13.70 -2.22 -12.51
CA VAL A 146 14.03 -3.55 -12.00
C VAL A 146 15.37 -3.49 -11.27
N LEU A 147 15.53 -4.35 -10.27
CA LEU A 147 16.78 -4.58 -9.57
C LEU A 147 17.50 -5.78 -10.18
N ALA A 148 18.81 -5.64 -10.38
CA ALA A 148 19.65 -6.79 -10.66
C ALA A 148 19.65 -7.71 -9.43
N LEU A 149 19.53 -9.02 -9.68
CA LEU A 149 19.58 -10.03 -8.64
C LEU A 149 20.91 -10.76 -8.73
N ASP A 150 21.70 -10.71 -7.66
CA ASP A 150 22.98 -11.43 -7.59
C ASP A 150 22.78 -12.92 -7.34
N HIS A 151 21.63 -13.30 -6.78
CA HIS A 151 21.27 -14.67 -6.43
C HIS A 151 19.80 -14.96 -6.74
N ALA A 152 19.46 -16.24 -6.90
CA ALA A 152 18.09 -16.67 -7.00
C ALA A 152 17.32 -16.31 -5.71
N GLN A 153 16.12 -15.79 -5.87
CA GLN A 153 15.19 -15.46 -4.79
C GLN A 153 13.89 -16.20 -5.04
N TRP A 154 13.24 -16.62 -3.96
CA TRP A 154 11.97 -17.34 -4.03
C TRP A 154 11.11 -16.98 -2.82
N LEU A 155 9.82 -17.28 -2.93
CA LEU A 155 8.85 -17.12 -1.87
C LEU A 155 8.22 -18.49 -1.59
N GLU A 156 8.41 -18.98 -0.37
CA GLU A 156 7.74 -20.18 0.13
C GLU A 156 6.48 -19.78 0.90
N VAL A 157 5.41 -20.56 0.72
CA VAL A 157 4.12 -20.35 1.36
C VAL A 157 3.56 -21.70 1.78
N ALA A 158 3.02 -21.78 2.98
CA ALA A 158 2.34 -22.95 3.53
C ALA A 158 1.01 -22.52 4.15
N ASP A 159 0.05 -23.45 4.24
CA ASP A 159 -1.21 -23.30 4.99
C ASP A 159 -2.06 -22.06 4.63
N VAL A 160 -2.39 -21.90 3.33
CA VAL A 160 -3.23 -20.80 2.78
C VAL A 160 -4.72 -21.10 2.85
#